data_AF-A0A7J3D5I8-F1
#
_entry.id   AF-A0A7J3D5I8-F1
#
_cell.length_a   1.000
_cell.length_b   1.000
_cell.length_c   1.000
_cell.angle_alpha   90.00
_cell.angle_beta   90.00
_cell.angle_gamma   90.00
#
_symmetry.space_group_name_H-M   'P 1'
#
loop_
_entity.id
_entity.type
_entity.pdbx_description
1 polymer ?
#
loop_
_entity_poly.entity_id
_entity_poly.type
_entity_poly.pdbx_seq_one_letter_code
_entity_poly.pdbx_strand_id
1 'polypeptide(L)'
;MQASVATMRKNIDGFGFELVFRGDDLTMRNSPQAVAQYNQVYNLFEFANDEHSFQTVRYLVREDDYVTGNYAFEVIRRPRTREIAMLCYMPIVDTRMCRLDEEPTSVKITVPRNGQLTSFFVQKRFRRFVQVSASGSSKLKWFKSFGDPRPMDATTGEYKKNDSQCTERATELLWVKNNFGGKTYGMPIWIGSMLDVLGRSLGQYINYDLFDNQGIPPMLIIVENGSLTDESKTELQDLISSMRGSGNFNKVGLIEAVPEITGLDNEANVKINIKNMIEYRNQDLMFQNYLKYTADNIRQAFRLPALYVGGVNAYSYSTAMTAQMVAEQQIFIPARRAFDEIVNRKIVWDELKCYLWEYRSKGPQTVGAEDMRLAVREFSNSGALSINNSIDILNNMLGMQISKINTPWGELPYSLVIELVKQNRLQIPELENLSQNGQSPINVQPDNLNPVPDTNAVAPTGGGTPQNPPQDSTQNPQQSSNTGGLG
;
A
#
# COMPACT_ATOMS: atom_id res chain seq x y z
N MET A 1 -0.67 10.97 4.65
CA MET A 1 -0.49 10.72 3.21
C MET A 1 0.57 9.65 2.96
N GLN A 2 1.84 9.85 3.34
CA GLN A 2 2.92 8.89 3.06
C GLN A 2 2.63 7.47 3.56
N ALA A 3 2.05 7.31 4.76
CA ALA A 3 1.64 6.00 5.28
C ALA A 3 0.61 5.28 4.38
N SER A 4 -0.35 6.03 3.81
CA SER A 4 -1.34 5.49 2.86
C SER A 4 -0.67 5.05 1.56
N VAL A 5 0.24 5.87 1.01
CA VAL A 5 1.00 5.53 -0.20
C VAL A 5 1.86 4.28 0.02
N ALA A 6 2.60 4.23 1.14
CA ALA A 6 3.41 3.08 1.51
C ALA A 6 2.58 1.79 1.66
N THR A 7 1.37 1.92 2.22
CA THR A 7 0.40 0.82 2.32
C THR A 7 -0.02 0.30 0.96
N MET A 8 -0.44 1.20 0.05
CA MET A 8 -0.85 0.81 -1.30
C MET A 8 0.30 0.12 -2.03
N ARG A 9 1.49 0.72 -1.99
CA ARG A 9 2.72 0.18 -2.58
C ARG A 9 3.02 -1.23 -2.06
N LYS A 10 2.99 -1.44 -0.74
CA LYS A 10 3.29 -2.74 -0.14
C LYS A 10 2.25 -3.81 -0.50
N ASN A 11 0.97 -3.49 -0.48
CA ASN A 11 -0.08 -4.49 -0.71
C ASN A 11 -0.32 -4.82 -2.19
N ILE A 12 0.03 -3.90 -3.10
CA ILE A 12 -0.12 -4.10 -4.54
C ILE A 12 1.12 -4.73 -5.15
N ASP A 13 2.32 -4.24 -4.81
CA ASP A 13 3.57 -4.65 -5.48
C ASP A 13 4.52 -5.44 -4.56
N GLY A 14 4.22 -5.56 -3.26
CA GLY A 14 5.13 -6.18 -2.28
C GLY A 14 5.11 -7.71 -2.21
N PHE A 15 4.19 -8.39 -2.88
CA PHE A 15 4.05 -9.86 -2.83
C PHE A 15 4.68 -10.58 -4.04
N GLY A 16 5.26 -9.84 -4.99
CA GLY A 16 5.85 -10.39 -6.20
C GLY A 16 4.82 -10.78 -7.28
N PHE A 17 5.18 -11.74 -8.13
CA PHE A 17 4.36 -12.15 -9.26
C PHE A 17 4.36 -13.67 -9.46
N GLU A 18 3.40 -14.15 -10.24
CA GLU A 18 3.32 -15.51 -10.77
C GLU A 18 2.97 -15.49 -12.25
N LEU A 19 3.26 -16.60 -12.93
CA LEU A 19 2.84 -16.84 -14.30
C LEU A 19 1.76 -17.92 -14.31
N VAL A 20 0.58 -17.57 -14.82
CA VAL A 20 -0.57 -18.47 -14.90
C VAL A 20 -0.70 -18.99 -16.32
N PHE A 21 -0.77 -20.31 -16.45
CA PHE A 21 -0.94 -20.96 -17.75
C PHE A 21 -2.37 -20.73 -18.27
N ARG A 22 -2.49 -20.36 -19.54
CA ARG A 22 -3.78 -20.02 -20.19
C ARG A 22 -4.42 -21.15 -21.00
N GLY A 23 -3.73 -22.28 -21.19
CA GLY A 23 -4.27 -23.39 -21.96
C GLY A 23 -5.30 -24.20 -21.17
N ASP A 24 -6.35 -24.65 -21.85
CA ASP A 24 -7.42 -25.47 -21.25
C ASP A 24 -6.90 -26.85 -20.79
N ASP A 25 -5.89 -27.39 -21.49
CA ASP A 25 -5.24 -28.64 -21.13
C ASP A 25 -3.95 -28.39 -20.33
N LEU A 26 -4.01 -28.70 -19.03
CA LEU A 26 -2.89 -28.55 -18.11
C LEU A 26 -1.71 -29.47 -18.42
N THR A 27 -1.88 -30.54 -19.20
CA THR A 27 -0.76 -31.39 -19.61
C THR A 27 0.19 -30.64 -20.56
N MET A 28 -0.35 -29.70 -21.35
CA MET A 28 0.44 -28.83 -22.23
C MET A 28 1.32 -27.82 -21.48
N ARG A 29 1.07 -27.60 -20.19
CA ARG A 29 1.90 -26.73 -19.34
C ARG A 29 3.36 -27.14 -19.33
N ASN A 30 3.62 -28.45 -19.41
CA ASN A 30 4.97 -29.04 -19.39
C ASN A 30 5.54 -29.27 -20.79
N SER A 31 4.86 -28.80 -21.85
CA SER A 31 5.40 -28.89 -23.20
C SER A 31 6.70 -28.06 -23.34
N PRO A 32 7.65 -28.48 -24.19
CA PRO A 32 8.90 -27.74 -24.38
C PRO A 32 8.69 -26.26 -24.75
N GLN A 33 7.66 -25.97 -25.54
CA GLN A 33 7.31 -24.60 -25.92
C GLN A 33 6.78 -23.79 -24.73
N ALA A 34 5.89 -24.36 -23.91
CA ALA A 34 5.38 -23.68 -22.72
C ALA A 34 6.50 -23.41 -21.72
N VAL A 35 7.40 -24.37 -21.49
CA VAL A 35 8.56 -24.20 -20.60
C VAL A 35 9.51 -23.12 -21.11
N ALA A 36 9.78 -23.07 -22.42
CA ALA A 36 10.61 -22.02 -23.01
C ALA A 36 10.01 -20.63 -22.84
N GLN A 37 8.70 -20.46 -23.10
CA GLN A 37 8.00 -19.19 -22.87
C GLN A 37 7.97 -18.81 -21.39
N TYR A 38 7.76 -19.78 -20.50
CA TYR A 38 7.79 -19.55 -19.05
C TYR A 38 9.15 -18.98 -18.64
N ASN A 39 10.24 -19.64 -19.00
CA ASN A 39 11.59 -19.20 -18.65
C ASN A 39 11.92 -17.83 -19.24
N GLN A 40 11.50 -17.55 -20.49
CA GLN A 40 11.71 -16.26 -21.12
C GLN A 40 11.03 -15.13 -20.33
N VAL A 41 9.75 -15.29 -20.00
CA VAL A 41 8.96 -14.28 -19.28
C VAL A 41 9.45 -14.16 -17.83
N TYR A 42 9.68 -15.28 -17.17
CA TYR A 42 10.16 -15.33 -15.79
C TYR A 42 11.51 -14.63 -15.64
N ASN A 43 12.49 -14.98 -16.49
CA ASN A 43 13.82 -14.39 -16.40
C ASN A 43 13.83 -12.89 -16.65
N LEU A 44 12.98 -12.38 -17.56
CA LEU A 44 12.87 -10.94 -17.78
C LEU A 44 12.35 -10.20 -16.55
N PHE A 45 11.38 -10.75 -15.82
CA PHE A 45 10.81 -10.09 -14.65
C PHE A 45 11.62 -10.32 -13.37
N GLU A 46 12.24 -11.50 -13.22
CA GLU A 46 13.12 -11.76 -12.08
C GLU A 46 14.40 -10.92 -12.17
N PHE A 47 14.96 -10.77 -13.37
CA PHE A 47 16.14 -9.97 -13.66
C PHE A 47 15.77 -8.80 -14.59
N ALA A 48 14.90 -7.92 -14.08
CA ALA A 48 14.40 -6.76 -14.85
C ALA A 48 15.53 -5.84 -15.30
N ASN A 49 16.51 -5.60 -14.45
CA ASN A 49 17.76 -4.94 -14.80
C ASN A 49 18.92 -5.61 -14.04
N ASP A 50 20.09 -4.99 -14.11
CA ASP A 50 21.33 -5.49 -13.49
C ASP A 50 21.33 -5.45 -11.96
N GLU A 51 20.53 -4.59 -11.33
CA GLU A 51 20.52 -4.39 -9.87
C GLU A 51 19.23 -4.88 -9.19
N HIS A 52 18.12 -4.91 -9.92
CA HIS A 52 16.78 -5.00 -9.35
C HIS A 52 15.90 -5.99 -10.11
N SER A 53 15.12 -6.76 -9.34
CA SER A 53 13.98 -7.50 -9.89
C SER A 53 12.84 -6.55 -10.26
N PHE A 54 11.92 -7.03 -11.09
CA PHE A 54 10.77 -6.23 -11.50
C PHE A 54 9.89 -5.85 -10.31
N GLN A 55 9.88 -6.66 -9.23
CA GLN A 55 9.18 -6.31 -8.00
C GLN A 55 9.72 -5.02 -7.38
N THR A 56 11.04 -4.87 -7.29
CA THR A 56 11.68 -3.65 -6.76
C THR A 56 11.43 -2.46 -7.68
N VAL A 57 11.55 -2.64 -9.02
CA VAL A 57 11.24 -1.57 -9.98
C VAL A 57 9.79 -1.12 -9.85
N ARG A 58 8.83 -2.06 -9.75
CA ARG A 58 7.41 -1.77 -9.52
C ARG A 58 7.19 -1.01 -8.23
N TYR A 59 7.89 -1.38 -7.16
CA TYR A 59 7.79 -0.71 -5.87
C TYR A 59 8.13 0.79 -5.99
N LEU A 60 9.20 1.14 -6.70
CA LEU A 60 9.59 2.53 -6.95
C LEU A 60 8.57 3.27 -7.83
N VAL A 61 8.19 2.67 -8.95
CA VAL A 61 7.23 3.22 -9.92
C VAL A 61 5.84 3.46 -9.28
N ARG A 62 5.42 2.62 -8.33
CA ARG A 62 4.12 2.78 -7.65
C ARG A 62 4.07 3.99 -6.73
N GLU A 63 5.20 4.37 -6.14
CA GLU A 63 5.25 5.58 -5.34
C GLU A 63 4.95 6.80 -6.23
N ASP A 64 5.58 6.87 -7.40
CA ASP A 64 5.35 7.92 -8.38
C ASP A 64 3.90 7.99 -8.88
N ASP A 65 3.28 6.83 -9.12
CA ASP A 65 1.86 6.70 -9.49
C ASP A 65 0.94 7.39 -8.47
N TYR A 66 1.11 7.10 -7.18
CA TYR A 66 0.24 7.67 -6.16
C TYR A 66 0.59 9.11 -5.81
N VAL A 67 1.86 9.50 -5.85
CA VAL A 67 2.29 10.86 -5.51
C VAL A 67 1.90 11.83 -6.62
N THR A 68 2.09 11.46 -7.89
CA THR A 68 1.93 12.40 -9.02
C THR A 68 0.84 12.02 -10.03
N GLY A 69 0.31 10.80 -9.97
CA GLY A 69 -0.63 10.28 -10.97
C GLY A 69 0.02 9.79 -12.26
N ASN A 70 1.35 9.71 -12.31
CA ASN A 70 2.12 9.33 -13.48
C ASN A 70 3.27 8.43 -13.07
N TYR A 71 3.62 7.49 -13.93
CA TYR A 71 4.77 6.63 -13.71
C TYR A 71 5.29 6.08 -15.03
N ALA A 72 6.57 5.73 -15.08
CA ALA A 72 7.18 5.23 -16.30
C ALA A 72 8.24 4.16 -16.03
N PHE A 73 8.39 3.27 -17.01
CA PHE A 73 9.51 2.34 -17.10
C PHE A 73 10.37 2.75 -18.29
N GLU A 74 11.68 2.82 -18.09
CA GLU A 74 12.62 2.85 -19.20
C GLU A 74 12.82 1.43 -19.73
N VAL A 75 12.62 1.26 -21.03
CA VAL A 75 12.76 0.01 -21.74
C VAL A 75 14.00 0.10 -22.62
N ILE A 76 15.01 -0.67 -22.25
CA ILE A 76 16.27 -0.78 -22.98
C ILE A 76 16.17 -2.01 -23.87
N ARG A 77 16.49 -1.85 -25.16
CA ARG A 77 16.45 -2.94 -26.14
C ARG A 77 17.84 -3.32 -26.59
N ARG A 78 18.03 -4.60 -26.92
CA ARG A 78 19.27 -5.08 -27.54
C ARG A 78 19.47 -4.37 -28.89
N PRO A 79 20.68 -3.86 -29.20
CA PRO A 79 20.92 -3.08 -30.42
C PRO A 79 20.57 -3.81 -31.72
N ARG A 80 20.81 -5.13 -31.79
CA ARG A 80 20.60 -5.95 -33.00
C ARG A 80 19.22 -6.60 -33.07
N THR A 81 18.82 -7.35 -32.03
CA THR A 81 17.56 -8.11 -32.05
C THR A 81 16.33 -7.27 -31.77
N ARG A 82 16.51 -6.05 -31.20
CA ARG A 82 15.43 -5.18 -30.73
C ARG A 82 14.53 -5.78 -29.64
N GLU A 83 14.89 -6.94 -29.10
CA GLU A 83 14.24 -7.52 -27.94
C GLU A 83 14.50 -6.68 -26.69
N ILE A 84 13.56 -6.71 -25.75
CA ILE A 84 13.73 -6.06 -24.44
C ILE A 84 14.91 -6.72 -23.73
N ALA A 85 15.89 -5.90 -23.37
CA ALA A 85 17.03 -6.31 -22.58
C ALA A 85 16.80 -6.03 -21.09
N MET A 86 16.28 -4.83 -20.77
CA MET A 86 16.10 -4.38 -19.39
C MET A 86 14.86 -3.48 -19.26
N LEU A 87 14.27 -3.51 -18.07
CA LEU A 87 13.20 -2.65 -17.60
C LEU A 87 13.71 -1.89 -16.36
N CYS A 88 13.92 -0.59 -16.50
CA CYS A 88 14.46 0.27 -15.46
C CYS A 88 13.41 1.23 -14.92
N TYR A 89 13.60 1.64 -13.66
CA TYR A 89 12.81 2.70 -13.05
C TYR A 89 13.12 4.04 -13.72
N MET A 90 12.09 4.79 -14.14
CA MET A 90 12.27 6.14 -14.68
C MET A 90 11.72 7.18 -13.71
N PRO A 91 12.59 8.03 -13.12
CA PRO A 91 12.15 9.13 -12.26
C PRO A 91 11.33 10.16 -13.04
N ILE A 92 10.05 10.28 -12.70
CA ILE A 92 9.13 11.19 -13.40
C ILE A 92 9.31 12.66 -13.02
N VAL A 93 9.88 12.97 -11.85
CA VAL A 93 10.06 14.35 -11.36
C VAL A 93 10.95 15.16 -12.29
N ASP A 94 11.92 14.49 -12.91
CA ASP A 94 12.88 15.09 -13.85
C ASP A 94 12.52 14.85 -15.32
N THR A 95 11.44 14.10 -15.58
CA THR A 95 11.00 13.75 -16.93
C THR A 95 9.84 14.63 -17.38
N ARG A 96 9.88 15.10 -18.63
CA ARG A 96 8.84 15.94 -19.23
C ARG A 96 8.29 15.28 -20.49
N MET A 97 6.97 15.28 -20.62
CA MET A 97 6.26 14.86 -21.84
C MET A 97 6.19 16.01 -22.84
N CYS A 98 6.57 15.73 -24.08
CA CYS A 98 6.39 16.66 -25.18
C CYS A 98 4.95 16.59 -25.74
N ARG A 99 4.65 17.53 -26.65
CA ARG A 99 3.41 17.53 -27.43
C ARG A 99 3.26 16.19 -28.17
N LEU A 100 2.01 15.76 -28.35
CA LEU A 100 1.68 14.60 -29.16
C LEU A 100 2.08 14.91 -30.61
N ASP A 101 2.73 13.95 -31.26
CA ASP A 101 3.09 14.09 -32.67
C ASP A 101 1.83 14.33 -33.52
N GLU A 102 1.95 15.23 -34.49
CA GLU A 102 0.85 15.63 -35.37
C GLU A 102 0.53 14.52 -36.38
N GLU A 103 1.58 14.00 -37.00
CA GLU A 103 1.53 12.91 -37.95
C GLU A 103 1.49 11.54 -37.24
N PRO A 104 0.47 10.71 -37.51
CA PRO A 104 0.44 9.35 -37.01
C PRO A 104 1.49 8.48 -37.70
N THR A 105 1.96 7.47 -36.98
CA THR A 105 2.85 6.42 -37.50
C THR A 105 2.07 5.11 -37.59
N SER A 106 2.22 4.42 -38.72
CA SER A 106 1.59 3.10 -38.93
C SER A 106 2.34 2.03 -38.14
N VAL A 107 1.64 1.35 -37.25
CA VAL A 107 2.21 0.31 -36.37
C VAL A 107 1.42 -0.97 -36.57
N LYS A 108 2.14 -2.07 -36.82
CA LYS A 108 1.54 -3.41 -36.87
C LYS A 108 1.22 -3.86 -35.44
N ILE A 109 -0.04 -4.22 -35.19
CA ILE A 109 -0.49 -4.78 -33.91
C ILE A 109 -1.02 -6.17 -34.18
N THR A 110 -0.67 -7.12 -33.30
CA THR A 110 -1.21 -8.48 -33.33
C THR A 110 -2.17 -8.65 -32.16
N VAL A 111 -3.42 -9.04 -32.44
CA VAL A 111 -4.45 -9.24 -31.42
C VAL A 111 -5.12 -10.59 -31.65
N PRO A 112 -5.32 -11.41 -30.60
CA PRO A 112 -6.13 -12.62 -30.72
C PRO A 112 -7.60 -12.26 -30.98
N ARG A 113 -8.17 -12.78 -32.06
CA ARG A 113 -9.60 -12.68 -32.43
C ARG A 113 -10.07 -14.07 -32.83
N ASN A 114 -11.19 -14.53 -32.27
CA ASN A 114 -11.79 -15.84 -32.57
C ASN A 114 -10.80 -17.02 -32.43
N GLY A 115 -9.92 -16.98 -31.42
CA GLY A 115 -8.91 -18.02 -31.19
C GLY A 115 -7.71 -17.99 -32.14
N GLN A 116 -7.61 -17.02 -33.06
CA GLN A 116 -6.47 -16.86 -33.97
C GLN A 116 -5.77 -15.50 -33.78
N LEU A 117 -4.47 -15.47 -34.05
CA LEU A 117 -3.69 -14.23 -34.02
C LEU A 117 -3.90 -13.46 -35.33
N THR A 118 -4.67 -12.38 -35.28
CA THR A 118 -4.87 -11.49 -36.43
C THR A 118 -3.98 -10.26 -36.30
N SER A 119 -3.30 -9.88 -37.38
CA SER A 119 -2.48 -8.66 -37.42
C SER A 119 -3.10 -7.60 -38.31
N PHE A 120 -3.12 -6.35 -37.83
CA PHE A 120 -3.58 -5.19 -38.61
C PHE A 120 -2.69 -3.98 -38.33
N PHE A 121 -2.66 -3.04 -39.27
CA PHE A 121 -1.94 -1.78 -39.11
C PHE A 121 -2.84 -0.73 -38.48
N VAL A 122 -2.34 -0.07 -37.44
CA VAL A 122 -3.02 1.03 -36.75
C VAL A 122 -2.18 2.28 -36.83
N GLN A 123 -2.83 3.38 -37.18
CA GLN A 123 -2.23 4.71 -37.15
C GLN A 123 -2.19 5.21 -35.70
N LYS A 124 -0.99 5.22 -35.10
CA LYS A 124 -0.76 5.66 -33.72
C LYS A 124 0.04 6.96 -33.70
N ARG A 125 -0.37 7.90 -32.85
CA ARG A 125 0.42 9.09 -32.54
C ARG A 125 1.27 8.83 -31.31
N PHE A 126 2.55 9.16 -31.40
CA PHE A 126 3.52 8.97 -30.33
C PHE A 126 3.90 10.30 -29.67
N ARG A 127 4.49 10.20 -28.47
CA ARG A 127 5.06 11.33 -27.75
C ARG A 127 6.57 11.14 -27.59
N ARG A 128 7.26 12.26 -27.47
CA ARG A 128 8.65 12.32 -27.06
C ARG A 128 8.72 12.68 -25.59
N PHE A 129 9.78 12.26 -24.95
CA PHE A 129 10.05 12.57 -23.55
C PHE A 129 11.48 13.10 -23.43
N VAL A 130 11.67 13.99 -22.48
CA VAL A 130 12.98 14.55 -22.17
C VAL A 130 13.21 14.49 -20.67
N GLN A 131 14.36 13.98 -20.26
CA GLN A 131 14.83 14.07 -18.89
C GLN A 131 15.81 15.23 -18.78
N VAL A 132 15.58 16.08 -17.78
CA VAL A 132 16.44 17.22 -17.46
C VAL A 132 17.30 16.80 -16.27
N SER A 133 18.61 16.69 -16.45
CA SER A 133 19.50 16.35 -15.33
C SER A 133 19.42 17.44 -14.25
N ALA A 134 19.28 17.02 -12.98
CA ALA A 134 19.30 17.92 -11.83
C ALA A 134 20.63 18.69 -11.69
N SER A 135 21.72 18.19 -12.30
CA SER A 135 23.07 18.75 -12.17
C SER A 135 23.36 19.92 -13.14
N GLY A 136 22.48 20.92 -13.23
CA GLY A 136 22.75 22.30 -13.73
C GLY A 136 23.38 22.48 -15.12
N SER A 137 23.65 21.42 -15.86
CA SER A 137 24.26 21.42 -17.18
C SER A 137 23.18 20.94 -18.15
N SER A 138 23.03 21.65 -19.28
CA SER A 138 22.02 21.48 -20.32
C SER A 138 22.03 20.12 -21.06
N LYS A 139 22.39 19.04 -20.37
CA LYS A 139 22.33 17.67 -20.88
C LYS A 139 20.89 17.19 -20.78
N LEU A 140 20.16 17.44 -21.87
CA LEU A 140 18.86 16.84 -22.11
C LEU A 140 19.08 15.44 -22.64
N LYS A 141 18.41 14.45 -22.04
CA LYS A 141 18.34 13.09 -22.60
C LYS A 141 16.93 12.85 -23.11
N TRP A 142 16.83 12.47 -24.37
CA TRP A 142 15.57 12.25 -25.07
C TRP A 142 15.23 10.77 -25.14
N PHE A 143 13.95 10.49 -25.02
CA PHE A 143 13.38 9.16 -25.09
C PHE A 143 12.16 9.17 -26.01
N LYS A 144 11.94 8.04 -26.68
CA LYS A 144 10.75 7.85 -27.51
C LYS A 144 9.69 7.06 -26.76
N SER A 145 8.45 7.13 -27.24
CA SER A 145 7.38 6.30 -26.71
C SER A 145 7.64 4.81 -26.94
N PHE A 146 7.27 3.99 -25.95
CA PHE A 146 7.30 2.54 -26.08
C PHE A 146 6.51 2.06 -27.31
N GLY A 147 7.17 1.23 -28.13
CA GLY A 147 6.61 0.70 -29.37
C GLY A 147 6.64 1.66 -30.57
N ASP A 148 7.28 2.82 -30.47
CA ASP A 148 7.54 3.67 -31.64
C ASP A 148 8.63 3.04 -32.52
N PRO A 149 8.32 2.64 -33.77
CA PRO A 149 9.29 1.99 -34.65
C PRO A 149 10.38 2.93 -35.15
N ARG A 150 10.18 4.25 -35.10
CA ARG A 150 11.11 5.23 -35.66
C ARG A 150 12.40 5.30 -34.83
N PRO A 151 13.57 5.41 -35.47
CA PRO A 151 14.82 5.66 -34.74
C PRO A 151 14.89 7.13 -34.33
N MET A 152 15.34 7.38 -33.11
CA MET A 152 15.46 8.71 -32.52
C MET A 152 16.83 8.84 -31.87
N ASP A 153 17.43 10.02 -31.99
CA ASP A 153 18.68 10.35 -31.31
C ASP A 153 18.40 10.85 -29.87
N ALA A 154 19.05 10.24 -28.89
CA ALA A 154 18.89 10.55 -27.46
C ALA A 154 19.41 11.95 -27.09
N THR A 155 20.31 12.52 -27.87
CA THR A 155 20.92 13.83 -27.58
C THR A 155 20.10 15.00 -28.11
N THR A 156 19.50 14.83 -29.29
CA THR A 156 18.77 15.90 -29.99
C THR A 156 17.25 15.74 -29.93
N GLY A 157 16.74 14.53 -29.72
CA GLY A 157 15.30 14.23 -29.74
C GLY A 157 14.68 14.24 -31.14
N GLU A 158 15.51 14.25 -32.19
CA GLU A 158 15.08 14.18 -33.58
C GLU A 158 14.93 12.72 -34.04
N TYR A 159 13.85 12.46 -34.80
CA TYR A 159 13.72 11.20 -35.51
C TYR A 159 14.69 11.18 -36.70
N LYS A 160 15.41 10.08 -36.85
CA LYS A 160 16.33 9.84 -37.97
C LYS A 160 15.72 8.84 -38.95
N LYS A 161 16.36 8.64 -40.10
CA LYS A 161 15.91 7.60 -41.06
C LYS A 161 16.39 6.21 -40.63
N ASN A 162 17.63 6.14 -40.15
CA ASN A 162 18.30 4.91 -39.74
C ASN A 162 18.99 5.09 -38.39
N ASP A 163 19.16 3.98 -37.65
CA ASP A 163 19.86 3.97 -36.35
C ASP A 163 21.30 4.50 -36.47
N SER A 164 21.99 4.25 -37.60
CA SER A 164 23.38 4.72 -37.83
C SER A 164 23.55 6.24 -37.90
N GLN A 165 22.46 6.99 -38.04
CA GLN A 165 22.47 8.46 -38.05
C GLN A 165 22.26 9.06 -36.65
N CYS A 166 21.98 8.23 -35.65
CA CYS A 166 21.85 8.66 -34.27
C CYS A 166 23.24 8.66 -33.62
N THR A 167 23.58 9.75 -32.95
CA THR A 167 24.81 9.84 -32.13
C THR A 167 24.72 8.84 -30.98
N GLU A 168 23.59 8.87 -30.27
CA GLU A 168 23.19 7.88 -29.29
C GLU A 168 21.74 7.49 -29.59
N ARG A 169 21.44 6.20 -29.55
CA ARG A 169 20.09 5.72 -29.80
C ARG A 169 19.20 5.96 -28.57
N ALA A 170 18.08 6.67 -28.76
CA ALA A 170 17.10 6.87 -27.70
C ALA A 170 16.45 5.54 -27.27
N THR A 171 16.39 5.35 -25.96
CA THR A 171 15.62 4.27 -25.32
C THR A 171 14.13 4.61 -25.28
N GLU A 172 13.32 3.63 -24.92
CA GLU A 172 11.86 3.72 -24.95
C GLU A 172 11.29 3.96 -23.56
N LEU A 173 10.31 4.85 -23.42
CA LEU A 173 9.56 5.00 -22.17
C LEU A 173 8.15 4.40 -22.29
N LEU A 174 7.86 3.45 -21.41
CA LEU A 174 6.51 2.99 -21.14
C LEU A 174 5.88 3.93 -20.09
N TRP A 175 5.32 5.04 -20.56
CA TRP A 175 4.60 5.98 -19.70
C TRP A 175 3.17 5.52 -19.45
N VAL A 176 2.77 5.48 -18.18
CA VAL A 176 1.41 5.22 -17.73
C VAL A 176 0.94 6.37 -16.86
N LYS A 177 -0.36 6.67 -16.96
CA LYS A 177 -0.97 7.77 -16.22
C LYS A 177 -2.37 7.42 -15.76
N ASN A 178 -2.76 7.98 -14.63
CA ASN A 178 -4.13 7.97 -14.16
C ASN A 178 -4.95 8.92 -15.02
N ASN A 179 -5.61 8.38 -16.04
CA ASN A 179 -6.23 9.16 -17.11
C ASN A 179 -7.40 10.01 -16.58
N PHE A 180 -7.34 11.31 -16.85
CA PHE A 180 -8.42 12.24 -16.54
C PHE A 180 -8.72 13.08 -17.78
N GLY A 181 -9.89 12.85 -18.40
CA GLY A 181 -10.37 13.66 -19.53
C GLY A 181 -9.40 13.79 -20.71
N GLY A 182 -8.51 12.81 -20.93
CA GLY A 182 -7.52 12.84 -22.01
C GLY A 182 -6.38 13.86 -21.83
N LYS A 183 -6.24 14.47 -20.64
CA LYS A 183 -5.15 15.42 -20.31
C LYS A 183 -3.78 14.78 -20.53
N THR A 184 -2.75 15.59 -20.81
CA THR A 184 -1.40 15.08 -21.10
C THR A 184 -0.85 14.22 -19.96
N TYR A 185 -0.85 14.77 -18.75
CA TYR A 185 -0.49 14.08 -17.51
C TYR A 185 -1.71 13.50 -16.80
N GLY A 186 -1.47 12.48 -15.98
CA GLY A 186 -2.46 11.95 -15.05
C GLY A 186 -2.60 12.79 -13.80
N MET A 187 -3.64 12.51 -13.02
CA MET A 187 -3.89 13.16 -11.73
C MET A 187 -3.71 12.15 -10.59
N PRO A 188 -3.06 12.53 -9.49
CA PRO A 188 -2.94 11.67 -8.32
C PRO A 188 -4.28 11.55 -7.59
N ILE A 189 -4.52 10.40 -6.97
CA ILE A 189 -5.80 10.11 -6.30
C ILE A 189 -6.07 11.00 -5.07
N TRP A 190 -5.02 11.53 -4.43
CA TRP A 190 -5.13 12.39 -3.25
C TRP A 190 -5.35 13.86 -3.59
N ILE A 191 -5.43 14.24 -4.88
CA ILE A 191 -5.60 15.63 -5.31
C ILE A 191 -6.83 16.31 -4.67
N GLY A 192 -7.90 15.54 -4.43
CA GLY A 192 -9.11 16.04 -3.76
C GLY A 192 -8.91 16.36 -2.27
N SER A 193 -7.90 15.77 -1.62
CA SER A 193 -7.54 16.00 -0.21
C SER A 193 -6.36 16.95 -0.05
N MET A 194 -6.01 17.73 -1.08
CA MET A 194 -4.86 18.65 -1.04
C MET A 194 -4.98 19.69 0.08
N LEU A 195 -6.17 20.27 0.28
CA LEU A 195 -6.41 21.23 1.36
C LEU A 195 -6.31 20.60 2.75
N ASP A 196 -6.71 19.34 2.91
CA ASP A 196 -6.55 18.61 4.17
C ASP A 196 -5.07 18.41 4.50
N VAL A 197 -4.23 18.09 3.51
CA VAL A 197 -2.77 17.93 3.69
C VAL A 197 -2.13 19.26 4.10
N LEU A 198 -2.45 20.35 3.40
CA LEU A 198 -1.94 21.69 3.72
C LEU A 198 -2.40 22.16 5.10
N GLY A 199 -3.69 22.03 5.39
CA GLY A 199 -4.26 22.39 6.69
C GLY A 199 -3.66 21.57 7.83
N ARG A 200 -3.40 20.27 7.60
CA ARG A 200 -2.70 19.43 8.59
C ARG A 200 -1.28 19.91 8.83
N SER A 201 -0.54 20.25 7.78
CA SER A 201 0.82 20.79 7.90
C SER A 201 0.84 22.09 8.71
N LEU A 202 -0.06 23.02 8.39
CA LEU A 202 -0.19 24.29 9.10
C LEU A 202 -0.64 24.11 10.56
N GLY A 203 -1.61 23.23 10.82
CA GLY A 203 -2.05 22.93 12.19
C GLY A 203 -0.94 22.29 13.04
N GLN A 204 -0.13 21.41 12.44
CA GLN A 204 1.06 20.88 13.11
C GLN A 204 2.11 21.96 13.35
N TYR A 205 2.34 22.84 12.37
CA TYR A 205 3.24 23.96 12.51
C TYR A 205 2.81 24.91 13.63
N ILE A 206 1.53 25.28 13.71
CA ILE A 206 1.03 26.17 14.78
C ILE A 206 1.17 25.51 16.16
N ASN A 207 0.89 24.21 16.26
CA ASN A 207 1.12 23.48 17.52
C ASN A 207 2.61 23.44 17.88
N TYR A 208 3.50 23.25 16.90
CA TYR A 208 4.95 23.30 17.10
C TYR A 208 5.41 24.71 17.51
N ASP A 209 4.95 25.74 16.82
CA ASP A 209 5.23 27.15 17.08
C ASP A 209 4.77 27.57 18.48
N LEU A 210 3.65 27.02 18.96
CA LEU A 210 3.20 27.21 20.34
C LEU A 210 4.24 26.72 21.37
N PHE A 211 4.93 25.60 21.09
CA PHE A 211 6.00 25.09 21.96
C PHE A 211 7.26 25.94 21.88
N ASP A 212 7.57 26.52 20.71
CA ASP A 212 8.81 27.28 20.50
C ASP A 212 8.69 28.76 20.90
N ASN A 213 7.61 29.43 20.51
CA ASN A 213 7.46 30.88 20.67
C ASN A 213 6.57 31.32 21.83
N GLN A 214 5.85 30.41 22.50
CA GLN A 214 4.93 30.70 23.62
C GLN A 214 4.17 32.02 23.45
N GLY A 215 3.06 32.02 22.71
CA GLY A 215 2.35 33.25 22.37
C GLY A 215 1.78 34.07 23.54
N ILE A 216 1.77 33.55 24.78
CA ILE A 216 1.20 34.22 25.95
C ILE A 216 2.01 33.89 27.24
N PRO A 217 2.58 34.89 27.96
CA PRO A 217 3.19 34.66 29.28
C PRO A 217 2.14 34.13 30.26
N PRO A 218 2.46 33.22 31.19
CA PRO A 218 1.47 32.66 32.13
C PRO A 218 0.92 33.70 33.11
N MET A 219 1.70 34.74 33.44
CA MET A 219 1.33 35.75 34.43
C MET A 219 1.88 37.10 34.02
N LEU A 220 1.05 38.13 34.16
CA LEU A 220 1.40 39.50 33.86
C LEU A 220 1.11 40.36 35.11
N ILE A 221 2.16 40.96 35.67
CA ILE A 221 2.06 41.88 36.80
C ILE A 221 1.93 43.28 36.23
N ILE A 222 0.76 43.90 36.35
CA ILE A 222 0.47 45.27 35.90
C ILE A 222 0.54 46.19 37.11
N VAL A 223 1.27 47.29 37.01
CA VAL A 223 1.25 48.35 38.02
C VAL A 223 0.40 49.51 37.46
N GLU A 224 -0.74 49.79 38.10
CA GLU A 224 -1.69 50.85 37.75
C GLU A 224 -1.30 52.18 38.45
N ASN A 225 -1.57 53.32 37.80
CA ASN A 225 -1.21 54.71 38.19
C ASN A 225 0.25 55.14 37.95
N GLY A 226 0.77 54.95 36.74
CA GLY A 226 2.06 55.49 36.31
C GLY A 226 2.19 55.57 34.78
N SER A 227 3.13 56.39 34.29
CA SER A 227 3.48 56.44 32.86
C SER A 227 4.60 55.43 32.58
N LEU A 228 4.52 54.74 31.43
CA LEU A 228 5.55 53.77 31.04
C LEU A 228 6.79 54.53 30.56
N THR A 229 7.94 54.29 31.17
CA THR A 229 9.21 54.86 30.69
C THR A 229 9.66 54.19 29.40
N ASP A 230 10.51 54.85 28.61
CA ASP A 230 11.05 54.25 27.40
C ASP A 230 12.00 53.07 27.70
N GLU A 231 12.64 53.03 28.88
CA GLU A 231 13.36 51.84 29.35
C GLU A 231 12.40 50.66 29.56
N SER A 232 11.26 50.89 30.21
CA SER A 232 10.25 49.85 30.49
C SER A 232 9.64 49.27 29.20
N LYS A 233 9.52 50.09 28.13
CA LYS A 233 9.12 49.60 26.80
C LYS A 233 10.18 48.69 26.18
N THR A 234 11.45 49.01 26.37
CA THR A 234 12.57 48.22 25.86
C THR A 234 12.66 46.88 26.59
N GLU A 235 12.49 46.89 27.92
CA GLU A 235 12.40 45.67 28.74
C GLU A 235 11.20 44.79 28.35
N LEU A 236 10.05 45.38 28.01
CA LEU A 236 8.90 44.65 27.48
C LEU A 236 9.20 43.97 26.14
N GLN A 237 9.91 44.66 25.24
CA GLN A 237 10.34 44.08 23.96
C GLN A 237 11.36 42.95 24.17
N ASP A 238 12.27 43.11 25.13
CA ASP A 238 13.25 42.08 25.49
C ASP A 238 12.59 40.89 26.20
N LEU A 239 11.58 41.12 27.04
CA LEU A 239 10.77 40.06 27.66
C LEU A 239 10.06 39.25 26.57
N ILE A 240 9.37 39.91 25.63
CA ILE A 240 8.68 39.24 24.51
C ILE A 240 9.67 38.46 23.64
N SER A 241 10.85 39.01 23.40
CA SER A 241 11.88 38.37 22.58
C SER A 241 12.57 37.20 23.31
N SER A 242 12.69 37.27 24.64
CA SER A 242 13.33 36.26 25.49
C SER A 242 12.39 35.16 26.02
N MET A 243 11.09 35.24 25.69
CA MET A 243 10.11 34.18 25.95
C MET A 243 10.20 33.01 24.95
N ARG A 244 10.99 33.15 23.88
CA ARG A 244 11.22 32.06 22.92
C ARG A 244 12.11 30.95 23.50
N GLY A 245 11.81 29.72 23.13
CA GLY A 245 12.59 28.52 23.44
C GLY A 245 12.08 27.73 24.65
N SER A 246 12.23 26.41 24.58
CA SER A 246 11.75 25.45 25.59
C SER A 246 12.33 25.66 27.00
N GLY A 247 13.51 26.29 27.13
CA GLY A 247 14.15 26.60 28.42
C GLY A 247 13.55 27.82 29.14
N ASN A 248 12.74 28.63 28.45
CA ASN A 248 12.08 29.82 28.99
C ASN A 248 10.60 29.55 29.37
N PHE A 249 10.23 28.27 29.42
CA PHE A 249 8.89 27.81 29.75
C PHE A 249 8.47 28.32 31.14
N ASN A 250 7.37 29.08 31.21
CA ASN A 250 6.82 29.71 32.42
C ASN A 250 7.54 30.96 32.97
N LYS A 251 8.30 31.72 32.17
CA LYS A 251 8.79 33.04 32.62
C LYS A 251 7.63 33.98 32.98
N VAL A 252 7.75 34.66 34.12
CA VAL A 252 6.77 35.65 34.59
C VAL A 252 7.15 37.02 34.05
N GLY A 253 6.17 37.75 33.52
CA GLY A 253 6.36 39.14 33.08
C GLY A 253 6.18 40.10 34.25
N LEU A 254 7.25 40.81 34.62
CA LEU A 254 7.21 41.94 35.54
C LEU A 254 7.13 43.23 34.71
N ILE A 255 6.13 44.08 34.99
CA ILE A 255 6.02 45.41 34.40
C ILE A 255 5.98 46.41 35.55
N GLU A 256 6.98 47.26 35.62
CA GLU A 256 7.05 48.33 36.61
C GLU A 256 6.48 49.62 36.01
N ALA A 257 5.81 50.42 36.84
CA ALA A 257 5.33 51.74 36.46
C ALA A 257 5.79 52.76 37.49
N VAL A 258 6.32 53.88 37.02
CA VAL A 258 6.75 54.98 37.88
C VAL A 258 5.55 55.90 38.12
N PRO A 259 5.19 56.21 39.39
CA PRO A 259 4.08 57.10 39.67
C PRO A 259 4.36 58.50 39.14
N GLU A 260 3.40 59.08 38.41
CA GLU A 260 3.49 60.44 37.89
C GLU A 260 3.10 61.42 39.02
N ILE A 261 4.08 61.81 39.84
CA ILE A 261 3.85 62.74 40.96
C ILE A 261 3.66 64.15 40.39
N THR A 262 2.41 64.57 40.23
CA THR A 262 2.03 65.96 39.95
C THR A 262 1.69 66.66 41.26
N GLY A 263 2.72 67.16 41.97
CA GLY A 263 2.58 68.05 43.13
C GLY A 263 2.94 67.42 44.50
N LEU A 264 3.39 68.29 45.42
CA LEU A 264 3.98 67.97 46.73
C LEU A 264 3.03 67.33 47.76
N ASP A 265 1.72 67.23 47.47
CA ASP A 265 0.69 66.77 48.42
C ASP A 265 -0.09 65.51 47.97
N ASN A 266 0.31 64.84 46.87
CA ASN A 266 -0.36 63.61 46.44
C ASN A 266 0.43 62.37 46.88
N GLU A 267 -0.11 61.60 47.83
CA GLU A 267 0.36 60.24 48.09
C GLU A 267 0.23 59.41 46.81
N ALA A 268 1.36 58.92 46.29
CA ALA A 268 1.40 58.08 45.11
C ALA A 268 0.71 56.73 45.40
N ASN A 269 -0.55 56.60 45.04
CA ASN A 269 -1.31 55.36 45.20
C ASN A 269 -1.00 54.40 44.05
N VAL A 270 0.04 53.58 44.23
CA VAL A 270 0.47 52.55 43.28
C VAL A 270 -0.35 51.29 43.51
N LYS A 271 -1.11 50.83 42.51
CA LYS A 271 -1.96 49.63 42.62
C LYS A 271 -1.40 48.50 41.75
N ILE A 272 -1.03 47.38 42.37
CA ILE A 272 -0.50 46.21 41.66
C ILE A 272 -1.66 45.26 41.31
N ASN A 273 -1.82 44.93 40.03
CA ASN A 273 -2.83 44.04 39.49
C ASN A 273 -2.16 42.84 38.82
N ILE A 274 -2.32 41.65 39.41
CA ILE A 274 -1.77 40.40 38.89
C ILE A 274 -2.85 39.76 38.02
N LYS A 275 -2.62 39.71 36.70
CA LYS A 275 -3.50 39.00 35.78
C LYS A 275 -2.93 37.63 35.46
N ASN A 276 -3.72 36.60 35.75
CA ASN A 276 -3.44 35.24 35.30
C ASN A 276 -3.79 35.15 33.81
N MET A 277 -2.79 34.87 32.99
CA MET A 277 -2.93 34.80 31.53
C MET A 277 -3.03 33.34 31.03
N ILE A 278 -2.93 32.36 31.93
CA ILE A 278 -3.10 30.94 31.63
C ILE A 278 -4.51 30.67 31.09
N GLU A 279 -5.53 31.41 31.54
CA GLU A 279 -6.90 31.26 31.05
C GLU A 279 -7.07 31.67 29.58
N TYR A 280 -6.22 32.58 29.07
CA TYR A 280 -6.17 32.97 27.66
C TYR A 280 -5.24 32.07 26.84
N ARG A 281 -4.46 31.21 27.49
CA ARG A 281 -3.69 30.18 26.82
C ARG A 281 -4.69 29.16 26.28
N ASN A 282 -4.94 29.23 24.98
CA ASN A 282 -5.74 28.23 24.29
C ASN A 282 -5.27 26.83 24.71
N GLN A 283 -6.22 25.95 25.02
CA GLN A 283 -5.93 24.59 25.45
C GLN A 283 -4.88 23.97 24.53
N ASP A 284 -3.89 23.31 25.15
CA ASP A 284 -2.96 22.44 24.43
C ASP A 284 -3.77 21.55 23.48
N LEU A 285 -3.29 21.31 22.26
CA LEU A 285 -3.98 20.54 21.22
C LEU A 285 -5.22 21.19 20.53
N MET A 286 -5.25 22.52 20.36
CA MET A 286 -6.34 23.25 19.66
C MET A 286 -6.80 22.61 18.33
N PHE A 287 -5.87 22.01 17.57
CA PHE A 287 -6.16 21.36 16.28
C PHE A 287 -6.27 19.84 16.33
N GLN A 288 -6.29 19.18 17.49
CA GLN A 288 -6.26 17.70 17.57
C GLN A 288 -7.40 17.04 16.80
N ASN A 289 -8.63 17.52 16.98
CA ASN A 289 -9.79 16.98 16.27
C ASN A 289 -9.66 17.20 14.76
N TYR A 290 -9.25 18.40 14.34
CA TYR A 290 -9.00 18.71 12.94
C TYR A 290 -7.90 17.82 12.34
N LEU A 291 -6.80 17.60 13.06
CA LEU A 291 -5.72 16.69 12.66
C LEU A 291 -6.23 15.25 12.53
N LYS A 292 -7.12 14.79 13.42
CA LYS A 292 -7.72 13.46 13.33
C LYS A 292 -8.62 13.32 12.11
N TYR A 293 -9.54 14.26 11.90
CA TYR A 293 -10.46 14.25 10.75
C TYR A 293 -9.73 14.36 9.41
N THR A 294 -8.74 15.25 9.29
CA THR A 294 -7.93 15.35 8.08
C THR A 294 -7.13 14.07 7.80
N ALA A 295 -6.62 13.40 8.83
CA ALA A 295 -5.94 12.10 8.64
C ALA A 295 -6.91 11.02 8.13
N ASP A 296 -8.12 10.97 8.65
CA ASP A 296 -9.16 10.04 8.19
C ASP A 296 -9.62 10.38 6.76
N ASN A 297 -9.83 11.65 6.42
CA ASN A 297 -10.19 12.09 5.06
C ASN A 297 -9.12 11.72 4.04
N ILE A 298 -7.84 11.99 4.37
CA ILE A 298 -6.70 11.59 3.52
C ILE A 298 -6.70 10.08 3.34
N ARG A 299 -6.97 9.28 4.38
CA ARG A 299 -7.05 7.82 4.26
C ARG A 299 -8.22 7.38 3.38
N GLN A 300 -9.39 8.01 3.53
CA GLN A 300 -10.59 7.72 2.75
C GLN A 300 -10.39 7.97 1.25
N ALA A 301 -9.56 8.94 0.85
CA ALA A 301 -9.20 9.14 -0.56
C ALA A 301 -8.55 7.88 -1.19
N PHE A 302 -7.80 7.10 -0.41
CA PHE A 302 -7.22 5.81 -0.82
C PHE A 302 -8.16 4.63 -0.55
N ARG A 303 -9.34 4.87 0.04
CA ARG A 303 -10.34 3.88 0.47
C ARG A 303 -9.82 2.89 1.50
N LEU A 304 -8.70 3.19 2.16
CA LEU A 304 -8.04 2.26 3.06
C LEU A 304 -8.76 2.16 4.43
N PRO A 305 -8.95 0.94 4.97
CA PRO A 305 -9.31 0.76 6.37
C PRO A 305 -8.22 1.28 7.32
N ALA A 306 -8.60 1.72 8.53
CA ALA A 306 -7.65 2.27 9.50
C ALA A 306 -6.56 1.27 9.93
N LEU A 307 -6.90 -0.03 9.94
CA LEU A 307 -5.99 -1.12 10.31
C LEU A 307 -4.68 -1.08 9.51
N TYR A 308 -4.74 -0.75 8.21
CA TYR A 308 -3.57 -0.80 7.34
C TYR A 308 -2.56 0.33 7.59
N VAL A 309 -3.00 1.46 8.16
CA VAL A 309 -2.13 2.62 8.44
C VAL A 309 -1.66 2.64 9.91
N GLY A 310 -1.84 1.54 10.65
CA GLY A 310 -1.51 1.47 12.08
C GLY A 310 -2.51 2.18 12.98
N GLY A 311 -3.73 2.46 12.48
CA GLY A 311 -4.80 3.02 13.30
C GLY A 311 -5.29 2.00 14.31
N VAL A 312 -4.95 2.20 15.58
CA VAL A 312 -5.37 1.33 16.69
C VAL A 312 -6.76 1.73 17.13
N ASN A 313 -7.78 1.25 16.42
CA ASN A 313 -9.10 1.10 17.01
C ASN A 313 -9.23 -0.35 17.48
N ALA A 314 -9.98 -0.59 18.57
CA ALA A 314 -10.27 -1.93 19.04
C ALA A 314 -11.17 -2.66 18.02
N TYR A 315 -10.55 -3.27 17.01
CA TYR A 315 -11.24 -4.12 16.05
C TYR A 315 -11.34 -5.53 16.64
N SER A 316 -12.54 -6.10 16.63
CA SER A 316 -12.68 -7.54 16.79
C SER A 316 -11.97 -8.27 15.63
N TYR A 317 -11.54 -9.52 15.85
CA TYR A 317 -10.90 -10.33 14.80
C TYR A 317 -11.77 -10.42 13.53
N SER A 318 -13.08 -10.63 13.70
CA SER A 318 -14.02 -10.70 12.58
C SER A 318 -14.10 -9.37 11.81
N THR A 319 -14.17 -8.23 12.50
CA THR A 319 -14.18 -6.91 11.84
C THR A 319 -12.87 -6.63 11.10
N ALA A 320 -11.73 -7.00 11.68
CA ALA A 320 -10.43 -6.86 11.03
C ALA A 320 -10.32 -7.73 9.77
N MET A 321 -10.74 -8.99 9.84
CA MET A 321 -10.75 -9.90 8.70
C MET A 321 -11.66 -9.40 7.58
N THR A 322 -12.90 -9.00 7.91
CA THR A 322 -13.83 -8.44 6.91
C THR A 322 -13.26 -7.16 6.28
N ALA A 323 -12.64 -6.28 7.06
CA ALA A 323 -12.02 -5.06 6.53
C ALA A 323 -10.84 -5.36 5.58
N GLN A 324 -10.01 -6.37 5.90
CA GLN A 324 -8.95 -6.83 5.01
C GLN A 324 -9.51 -7.41 3.71
N MET A 325 -10.51 -8.29 3.79
CA MET A 325 -11.16 -8.88 2.60
C MET A 325 -11.78 -7.81 1.69
N VAL A 326 -12.51 -6.85 2.25
CA VAL A 326 -13.12 -5.75 1.48
C VAL A 326 -12.06 -4.88 0.83
N ALA A 327 -10.99 -4.52 1.55
CA ALA A 327 -9.88 -3.75 0.98
C ALA A 327 -9.19 -4.51 -0.16
N GLU A 328 -8.97 -5.82 0.02
CA GLU A 328 -8.37 -6.68 -0.99
C GLU A 328 -9.22 -6.72 -2.26
N GLN A 329 -10.53 -6.96 -2.13
CA GLN A 329 -11.44 -7.09 -3.26
C GLN A 329 -11.71 -5.78 -4.00
N GLN A 330 -11.84 -4.66 -3.28
CA GLN A 330 -12.24 -3.40 -3.88
C GLN A 330 -11.07 -2.51 -4.30
N ILE A 331 -9.90 -2.66 -3.67
CA ILE A 331 -8.77 -1.74 -3.83
C ILE A 331 -7.59 -2.46 -4.47
N PHE A 332 -7.06 -3.49 -3.80
CA PHE A 332 -5.78 -4.07 -4.17
C PHE A 332 -5.87 -4.99 -5.38
N ILE A 333 -6.86 -5.89 -5.44
CA ILE A 333 -7.06 -6.79 -6.59
C ILE A 333 -7.32 -6.00 -7.88
N PRO A 334 -8.24 -5.01 -7.92
CA PRO A 334 -8.47 -4.23 -9.15
C PRO A 334 -7.24 -3.44 -9.58
N ALA A 335 -6.50 -2.85 -8.64
CA ALA A 335 -5.28 -2.11 -8.95
C ALA A 335 -4.18 -3.02 -9.54
N ARG A 336 -4.00 -4.22 -8.96
CA ARG A 336 -3.08 -5.24 -9.48
C ARG A 336 -3.51 -5.70 -10.88
N ARG A 337 -4.79 -6.00 -11.09
CA ARG A 337 -5.31 -6.40 -12.42
C ARG A 337 -5.13 -5.33 -13.49
N ALA A 338 -5.35 -4.06 -13.15
CA ALA A 338 -5.16 -2.95 -14.09
C ALA A 338 -3.68 -2.85 -14.52
N PHE A 339 -2.75 -3.07 -13.59
CA PHE A 339 -1.32 -3.13 -13.91
C PHE A 339 -0.95 -4.38 -14.72
N ASP A 340 -1.45 -5.55 -14.30
CA ASP A 340 -1.23 -6.83 -14.99
C ASP A 340 -1.73 -6.77 -16.44
N GLU A 341 -2.85 -6.10 -16.71
CA GLU A 341 -3.34 -5.89 -18.08
C GLU A 341 -2.32 -5.12 -18.94
N ILE A 342 -1.71 -4.06 -18.39
CA ILE A 342 -0.71 -3.26 -19.12
C ILE A 342 0.51 -4.13 -19.42
N VAL A 343 1.03 -4.86 -18.43
CA VAL A 343 2.20 -5.73 -18.59
C VAL A 343 1.92 -6.86 -19.58
N ASN A 344 0.78 -7.55 -19.44
CA ASN A 344 0.41 -8.64 -20.33
C ASN A 344 0.23 -8.18 -21.77
N ARG A 345 -0.55 -7.11 -21.99
CA ARG A 345 -0.81 -6.62 -23.35
C ARG A 345 0.44 -6.04 -24.01
N LYS A 346 1.22 -5.23 -23.28
CA LYS A 346 2.33 -4.49 -23.89
C LYS A 346 3.64 -5.25 -23.90
N ILE A 347 3.96 -6.02 -22.85
CA ILE A 347 5.26 -6.68 -22.71
C ILE A 347 5.14 -8.16 -23.06
N VAL A 348 4.29 -8.92 -22.37
CA VAL A 348 4.24 -10.39 -22.50
C VAL A 348 3.72 -10.83 -23.86
N TRP A 349 2.59 -10.28 -24.31
CA TRP A 349 1.95 -10.71 -25.54
C TRP A 349 2.44 -9.97 -26.78
N ASP A 350 2.64 -8.65 -26.70
CA ASP A 350 3.04 -7.89 -27.89
C ASP A 350 4.57 -7.89 -28.10
N GLU A 351 5.41 -7.83 -27.08
CA GLU A 351 6.87 -7.82 -27.29
C GLU A 351 7.47 -9.21 -27.23
N LEU A 352 7.18 -9.99 -26.18
CA LEU A 352 7.73 -11.34 -26.01
C LEU A 352 6.98 -12.40 -26.84
N LYS A 353 5.81 -12.07 -27.40
CA LYS A 353 4.97 -12.99 -28.18
C LYS A 353 4.63 -14.30 -27.44
N CYS A 354 4.54 -14.23 -26.11
CA CYS A 354 4.27 -15.36 -25.22
C CYS A 354 2.80 -15.46 -24.85
N TYR A 355 1.98 -16.19 -25.61
CA TYR A 355 0.53 -16.24 -25.41
C TYR A 355 0.03 -17.32 -24.43
N LEU A 356 0.89 -18.27 -24.06
CA LEU A 356 0.51 -19.39 -23.19
C LEU A 356 0.52 -19.02 -21.69
N TRP A 357 1.19 -17.91 -21.34
CA TRP A 357 1.35 -17.47 -19.97
C TRP A 357 0.75 -16.08 -19.77
N GLU A 358 0.16 -15.89 -18.59
CA GLU A 358 -0.36 -14.63 -18.10
C GLU A 358 0.45 -14.21 -16.87
N TYR A 359 1.01 -13.00 -16.92
CA TYR A 359 1.59 -12.36 -15.75
C TYR A 359 0.49 -11.98 -14.76
N ARG A 360 0.62 -12.40 -13.51
CA ARG A 360 -0.31 -12.07 -12.44
C ARG A 360 0.44 -11.60 -11.20
N SER A 361 0.06 -10.45 -10.68
CA SER A 361 0.59 -9.96 -9.41
C SER A 361 0.04 -10.77 -8.25
N LYS A 362 0.92 -11.20 -7.34
CA LYS A 362 0.51 -11.92 -6.13
C LYS A 362 -0.14 -10.97 -5.13
N GLY A 363 -1.02 -11.52 -4.30
CA GLY A 363 -1.61 -10.83 -3.16
C GLY A 363 -1.27 -11.54 -1.86
N PRO A 364 -1.68 -10.98 -0.71
CA PRO A 364 -1.60 -11.69 0.55
C PRO A 364 -2.43 -12.98 0.49
N GLN A 365 -1.93 -14.03 1.13
CA GLN A 365 -2.75 -15.21 1.39
C GLN A 365 -3.86 -14.80 2.37
N THR A 366 -5.07 -14.65 1.85
CA THR A 366 -6.25 -14.22 2.61
C THR A 366 -7.01 -15.39 3.23
N VAL A 367 -6.62 -16.63 2.91
CA VAL A 367 -7.25 -17.81 3.48
C VAL A 367 -6.64 -18.08 4.86
N GLY A 368 -7.48 -18.08 5.90
CA GLY A 368 -7.03 -18.38 7.25
C GLY A 368 -6.56 -19.83 7.38
N ALA A 369 -5.71 -20.10 8.37
CA ALA A 369 -5.25 -21.46 8.65
C ALA A 369 -6.41 -22.43 8.90
N GLU A 370 -7.51 -21.94 9.49
CA GLU A 370 -8.70 -22.74 9.77
C GLU A 370 -9.50 -23.09 8.50
N ASP A 371 -9.69 -22.14 7.59
CA ASP A 371 -10.37 -22.39 6.31
C ASP A 371 -9.57 -23.40 5.46
N MET A 372 -8.24 -23.27 5.45
CA MET A 372 -7.35 -24.24 4.80
C MET A 372 -7.45 -25.62 5.46
N ARG A 373 -7.47 -25.69 6.79
CA ARG A 373 -7.62 -26.95 7.54
C ARG A 373 -8.94 -27.64 7.21
N LEU A 374 -10.03 -26.89 7.16
CA LEU A 374 -11.35 -27.38 6.76
C LEU A 374 -11.34 -27.90 5.32
N ALA A 375 -10.80 -27.13 4.37
CA ALA A 375 -10.70 -27.54 2.98
C ALA A 375 -9.87 -28.82 2.81
N VAL A 376 -8.69 -28.90 3.43
CA VAL A 376 -7.83 -30.10 3.40
C VAL A 376 -8.56 -31.31 3.98
N ARG A 377 -9.29 -31.14 5.09
CA ARG A 377 -10.06 -32.22 5.70
C ARG A 377 -11.18 -32.71 4.77
N GLU A 378 -11.98 -31.82 4.21
CA GLU A 378 -13.09 -32.19 3.33
C GLU A 378 -12.59 -32.87 2.03
N PHE A 379 -11.53 -32.32 1.40
CA PHE A 379 -10.96 -32.93 0.19
C PHE A 379 -10.23 -34.26 0.47
N SER A 380 -9.64 -34.41 1.65
CA SER A 380 -9.04 -35.68 2.08
C SER A 380 -10.13 -36.73 2.30
N ASN A 381 -11.22 -36.38 2.99
CA ASN A 381 -12.36 -37.28 3.21
C ASN A 381 -13.06 -37.68 1.90
N SER A 382 -13.19 -36.75 0.95
CA SER A 382 -13.81 -37.02 -0.35
C SER A 382 -12.91 -37.84 -1.29
N GLY A 383 -11.66 -38.12 -0.90
CA GLY A 383 -10.68 -38.79 -1.76
C GLY A 383 -10.26 -37.96 -2.98
N ALA A 384 -10.41 -36.63 -2.95
CA ALA A 384 -10.00 -35.76 -4.05
C ALA A 384 -8.52 -35.34 -3.97
N LEU A 385 -7.90 -35.47 -2.79
CA LEU A 385 -6.55 -35.00 -2.53
C LEU A 385 -5.52 -36.13 -2.64
N SER A 386 -4.59 -36.02 -3.60
CA SER A 386 -3.43 -36.91 -3.70
C SER A 386 -2.35 -36.60 -2.65
N ILE A 387 -1.42 -37.53 -2.45
CA ILE A 387 -0.30 -37.36 -1.52
C ILE A 387 0.60 -36.20 -1.99
N ASN A 388 0.93 -36.14 -3.28
CA ASN A 388 1.73 -35.05 -3.84
C ASN A 388 1.01 -33.69 -3.77
N ASN A 389 -0.32 -33.65 -3.95
CA ASN A 389 -1.09 -32.42 -3.75
C ASN A 389 -1.09 -32.00 -2.27
N SER A 390 -1.14 -32.96 -1.35
CA SER A 390 -1.05 -32.67 0.10
C SER A 390 0.32 -32.10 0.48
N ILE A 391 1.40 -32.65 -0.09
CA ILE A 391 2.77 -32.13 0.06
C ILE A 391 2.86 -30.70 -0.46
N ASP A 392 2.29 -30.40 -1.63
CA ASP A 392 2.26 -29.05 -2.18
C ASP A 392 1.50 -28.07 -1.25
N ILE A 393 0.36 -28.48 -0.71
CA ILE A 393 -0.40 -27.66 0.25
C ILE A 393 0.43 -27.42 1.52
N LEU A 394 1.08 -28.45 2.06
CA LEU A 394 1.91 -28.34 3.27
C LEU A 394 3.12 -27.43 3.05
N ASN A 395 3.81 -27.58 1.92
CA ASN A 395 4.93 -26.72 1.56
C ASN A 395 4.49 -25.25 1.46
N ASN A 396 3.34 -24.99 0.84
CA ASN A 396 2.80 -23.65 0.70
C ASN A 396 2.29 -23.07 2.03
N MET A 397 1.70 -23.89 2.90
CA MET A 397 1.10 -23.46 4.17
C MET A 397 2.14 -23.26 5.28
N LEU A 398 3.08 -24.20 5.41
CA LEU A 398 4.08 -24.24 6.48
C LEU A 398 5.44 -23.71 6.06
N GLY A 399 5.62 -23.33 4.79
CA GLY A 399 6.91 -22.91 4.24
C GLY A 399 7.94 -24.04 4.19
N MET A 400 7.48 -25.30 4.19
CA MET A 400 8.34 -26.48 4.09
C MET A 400 8.80 -26.71 2.64
N GLN A 401 9.84 -27.51 2.47
CA GLN A 401 10.36 -27.94 1.16
C GLN A 401 10.44 -29.47 1.09
N ILE A 402 9.29 -30.12 1.19
CA ILE A 402 9.16 -31.57 1.03
C ILE A 402 9.10 -31.88 -0.47
N SER A 403 9.97 -32.77 -0.95
CA SER A 403 9.96 -33.23 -2.33
C SER A 403 8.73 -34.07 -2.64
N LYS A 404 8.17 -33.91 -3.85
CA LYS A 404 7.14 -34.80 -4.37
C LYS A 404 7.66 -36.23 -4.48
N ILE A 405 6.77 -37.19 -4.29
CA ILE A 405 7.06 -38.59 -4.46
C ILE A 405 6.90 -38.93 -5.95
N ASN A 406 7.99 -39.32 -6.61
CA ASN A 406 8.04 -39.59 -8.06
C ASN A 406 7.42 -40.93 -8.47
N THR A 407 6.65 -41.57 -7.60
CA THR A 407 6.02 -42.87 -7.84
C THR A 407 4.55 -42.70 -8.21
N PRO A 408 3.97 -43.59 -9.06
CA PRO A 408 2.58 -43.49 -9.48
C PRO A 408 1.55 -43.44 -8.34
N TRP A 409 1.85 -44.08 -7.20
CA TRP A 409 0.97 -44.05 -6.03
C TRP A 409 0.96 -42.70 -5.30
N GLY A 410 1.96 -41.84 -5.50
CA GLY A 410 2.02 -40.49 -4.91
C GLY A 410 0.99 -39.52 -5.53
N GLU A 411 0.55 -39.81 -6.76
CA GLU A 411 -0.51 -39.07 -7.45
C GLU A 411 -1.92 -39.57 -7.10
N LEU A 412 -2.03 -40.68 -6.36
CA LEU A 412 -3.32 -41.23 -5.95
C LEU A 412 -3.75 -40.66 -4.59
N PRO A 413 -5.07 -40.57 -4.32
CA PRO A 413 -5.60 -40.23 -3.01
C PRO A 413 -5.17 -41.25 -1.95
N TYR A 414 -4.80 -40.77 -0.76
CA TYR A 414 -4.32 -41.63 0.33
C TYR A 414 -5.30 -42.76 0.69
N SER A 415 -6.61 -42.47 0.70
CA SER A 415 -7.67 -43.45 0.94
C SER A 415 -7.68 -44.58 -0.08
N LEU A 416 -7.43 -44.28 -1.36
CA LEU A 416 -7.32 -45.26 -2.43
C LEU A 416 -6.03 -46.08 -2.32
N VAL A 417 -4.91 -45.44 -1.95
CA VAL A 417 -3.63 -46.14 -1.73
C VAL A 417 -3.76 -47.17 -0.61
N ILE A 418 -4.39 -46.82 0.52
CA ILE A 418 -4.63 -47.77 1.62
C ILE A 418 -5.44 -48.97 1.13
N GLU A 419 -6.50 -48.75 0.36
CA GLU A 419 -7.36 -49.83 -0.13
C GLU A 419 -6.63 -50.73 -1.15
N LEU A 420 -5.83 -50.14 -2.03
CA LEU A 420 -5.01 -50.89 -3.00
C LEU A 420 -3.92 -51.72 -2.33
N VAL A 421 -3.31 -51.22 -1.24
CA VAL A 421 -2.36 -51.95 -0.42
C VAL A 421 -3.06 -53.10 0.32
N LYS A 422 -4.23 -52.86 0.93
CA LYS A 422 -5.03 -53.90 1.59
C LYS A 422 -5.45 -55.03 0.65
N GLN A 423 -5.74 -54.70 -0.61
CA GLN A 423 -6.12 -55.68 -1.64
C GLN A 423 -4.90 -56.35 -2.30
N ASN A 424 -3.67 -56.10 -1.84
CA ASN A 424 -2.42 -56.58 -2.44
C ASN A 424 -2.26 -56.20 -3.93
N ARG A 425 -2.92 -55.13 -4.39
CA ARG A 425 -2.87 -54.67 -5.79
C ARG A 425 -1.79 -53.63 -6.05
N LEU A 426 -1.11 -53.16 -5.00
CA LEU A 426 -0.02 -52.20 -5.07
C LEU A 426 1.07 -52.61 -4.07
N GLN A 427 2.26 -52.92 -4.57
CA GLN A 427 3.44 -53.23 -3.75
C GLN A 427 4.28 -51.95 -3.59
N ILE A 428 4.48 -51.52 -2.34
CA ILE A 428 5.35 -50.39 -2.01
C ILE A 428 6.64 -50.98 -1.42
N PRO A 429 7.78 -50.88 -2.12
CA PRO A 429 9.06 -51.47 -1.68
C PRO A 429 9.50 -51.00 -0.29
N GLU A 430 9.17 -49.76 0.11
CA GLU A 430 9.49 -49.25 1.44
C GLU A 430 8.66 -49.92 2.57
N LEU A 431 7.43 -50.37 2.28
CA LEU A 431 6.59 -51.08 3.25
C LEU A 431 6.98 -52.56 3.40
N GLU A 432 7.52 -53.18 2.35
CA GLU A 432 8.03 -54.55 2.43
C GLU A 432 9.27 -54.63 3.34
N ASN A 433 10.16 -53.64 3.30
CA ASN A 433 11.32 -53.56 4.20
C ASN A 433 10.94 -53.36 5.68
N LEU A 434 9.81 -52.72 5.97
CA LEU A 434 9.25 -52.64 7.33
C LEU A 434 8.66 -53.99 7.78
N SER A 435 8.05 -54.74 6.86
CA SER A 435 7.50 -56.08 7.13
C SER A 435 8.57 -57.15 7.35
N GLN A 436 9.74 -57.04 6.69
CA GLN A 436 10.87 -57.96 6.89
C GLN A 436 11.68 -57.65 8.16
N ASN A 437 11.65 -56.40 8.64
CA ASN A 437 12.33 -55.95 9.87
C ASN A 437 11.39 -55.88 11.09
N GLY A 438 10.35 -56.71 11.17
CA GLY A 438 9.66 -57.00 12.44
C GLY A 438 9.18 -55.81 13.29
N GLN A 439 8.98 -54.63 12.70
CA GLN A 439 8.37 -53.51 13.40
C GLN A 439 6.93 -53.41 12.92
N SER A 440 6.02 -53.79 13.82
CA SER A 440 4.59 -53.60 13.64
C SER A 440 4.31 -52.15 13.21
N PRO A 441 3.29 -51.89 12.37
CA PRO A 441 2.85 -50.52 12.14
C PRO A 441 2.59 -49.88 13.50
N ILE A 442 3.08 -48.65 13.70
CA ILE A 442 2.79 -47.87 14.90
C ILE A 442 1.26 -47.83 15.03
N ASN A 443 0.74 -48.65 15.93
CA ASN A 443 -0.63 -48.61 16.35
C ASN A 443 -0.74 -47.34 17.19
N VAL A 444 -1.04 -46.21 16.53
CA VAL A 444 -1.59 -45.07 17.27
C VAL A 444 -3.02 -45.47 17.62
N GLN A 445 -3.16 -46.31 18.65
CA GLN A 445 -4.34 -46.25 19.49
C GLN A 445 -4.49 -44.78 19.91
N PRO A 446 -5.71 -44.24 20.00
CA PRO A 446 -5.92 -43.01 20.75
C PRO A 446 -5.65 -43.37 22.22
N ASP A 447 -4.38 -43.39 22.59
CA ASP A 447 -3.98 -43.50 23.98
C ASP A 447 -4.51 -42.26 24.67
N ASN A 448 -5.36 -42.53 25.66
CA ASN A 448 -5.89 -41.63 26.66
C ASN A 448 -5.08 -40.33 26.75
N LEU A 449 -5.69 -39.25 26.25
CA LEU A 449 -5.40 -37.91 26.74
C LEU A 449 -5.64 -37.95 28.25
N ASN A 450 -4.59 -38.20 29.02
CA ASN A 450 -4.57 -37.74 30.40
C ASN A 450 -4.82 -36.22 30.33
N PRO A 451 -5.86 -35.71 31.01
CA PRO A 451 -6.11 -34.28 31.00
C PRO A 451 -4.86 -33.59 31.55
N VAL A 452 -4.31 -32.68 30.76
CA VAL A 452 -3.33 -31.71 31.24
C VAL A 452 -3.97 -31.01 32.44
N PRO A 453 -3.33 -30.94 33.61
CA PRO A 453 -3.89 -30.23 34.74
C PRO A 453 -4.06 -28.75 34.36
N ASP A 454 -5.29 -28.27 34.44
CA ASP A 454 -5.66 -26.86 34.31
C ASP A 454 -4.89 -26.02 35.35
N THR A 455 -3.69 -25.57 35.01
CA THR A 455 -3.07 -24.43 35.69
C THR A 455 -3.59 -23.17 35.02
N ASN A 456 -4.81 -22.77 35.40
CA ASN A 456 -5.28 -21.39 35.59
C ASN A 456 -6.82 -21.35 35.69
N ALA A 457 -7.36 -22.00 36.72
CA ALA A 457 -8.69 -21.68 37.23
C ALA A 457 -8.53 -21.09 38.63
N VAL A 458 -8.42 -19.77 38.72
CA VAL A 458 -8.68 -19.06 39.97
C VAL A 458 -10.19 -19.10 40.17
N ALA A 459 -10.65 -19.99 41.04
CA ALA A 459 -12.00 -19.94 41.58
C ALA A 459 -12.05 -18.85 42.68
N PRO A 460 -13.01 -17.90 42.64
CA PRO A 460 -13.31 -17.08 43.79
C PRO A 460 -14.22 -17.86 44.74
N THR A 461 -13.73 -18.11 45.95
CA THR A 461 -14.50 -18.70 47.06
C THR A 461 -15.33 -17.65 47.80
N GLY A 462 -16.61 -17.96 48.03
CA GLY A 462 -17.49 -17.38 49.06
C GLY A 462 -18.04 -15.98 48.73
N GLY A 463 -19.33 -15.67 48.84
CA GLY A 463 -20.40 -16.22 49.66
C GLY A 463 -21.14 -15.01 50.24
N GLY A 464 -22.40 -14.79 49.85
CA GLY A 464 -23.24 -13.73 50.43
C GLY A 464 -24.37 -13.27 49.51
N THR A 465 -25.58 -13.79 49.71
CA THR A 465 -26.83 -13.05 49.42
C THR A 465 -26.96 -11.93 50.46
N PRO A 466 -27.56 -10.75 50.17
CA PRO A 466 -29.03 -10.69 50.00
C PRO A 466 -29.61 -9.58 49.08
N GLN A 467 -30.89 -9.77 48.74
CA GLN A 467 -31.95 -8.74 48.51
C GLN A 467 -31.99 -7.91 47.20
N ASN A 468 -33.06 -8.17 46.41
CA ASN A 468 -33.73 -7.20 45.52
C ASN A 468 -34.49 -6.15 46.37
N PRO A 469 -34.60 -4.87 45.93
CA PRO A 469 -35.81 -4.39 45.25
C PRO A 469 -35.57 -3.16 44.31
N PRO A 470 -36.60 -2.45 43.79
CA PRO A 470 -37.77 -2.90 43.03
C PRO A 470 -37.87 -2.22 41.64
N GLN A 471 -38.68 -2.81 40.75
CA GLN A 471 -39.25 -2.12 39.59
C GLN A 471 -40.22 -1.04 40.08
N ASP A 472 -40.13 0.17 39.52
CA ASP A 472 -41.21 1.15 39.63
C ASP A 472 -41.70 1.57 38.26
N SER A 473 -43.02 1.61 38.19
CA SER A 473 -43.88 1.79 37.03
C SER A 473 -44.67 3.06 37.24
N THR A 474 -44.45 4.08 36.42
CA THR A 474 -45.37 5.21 36.30
C THR A 474 -45.50 5.55 34.83
N GLN A 475 -46.56 5.05 34.19
CA GLN A 475 -47.79 5.80 33.91
C GLN A 475 -47.71 6.58 32.59
N ASN A 476 -48.35 6.01 31.57
CA ASN A 476 -48.96 6.75 30.47
C ASN A 476 -50.04 7.70 31.03
N PRO A 477 -50.37 8.80 30.35
CA PRO A 477 -51.66 8.75 29.65
C PRO A 477 -51.72 9.52 28.32
N GLN A 478 -52.49 8.93 27.39
CA GLN A 478 -53.51 9.58 26.54
C GLN A 478 -53.07 10.74 25.62
N GLN A 479 -53.12 10.61 24.30
CA GLN A 479 -54.23 10.93 23.36
C GLN A 479 -53.48 11.35 22.07
N SER A 480 -53.89 11.20 20.84
CA SER A 480 -55.18 10.94 20.19
C SER A 480 -54.89 10.53 18.74
N SER A 481 -55.79 9.72 18.21
CA SER A 481 -56.09 9.53 16.78
C SER A 481 -55.80 10.72 15.87
N ASN A 482 -55.21 10.47 14.69
CA ASN A 482 -55.87 10.90 13.45
C ASN A 482 -55.48 10.05 12.24
N THR A 483 -56.47 9.29 11.79
CA THR A 483 -56.69 8.88 10.40
C THR A 483 -56.72 10.08 9.46
N GLY A 484 -56.21 9.92 8.24
CA GLY A 484 -56.42 10.89 7.17
C GLY A 484 -55.66 10.52 5.91
N GLY A 485 -56.21 9.60 5.13
CA GLY A 485 -55.83 9.45 3.72
C GLY A 485 -56.48 10.55 2.86
N LEU A 486 -55.92 10.68 1.66
CA LEU A 486 -56.44 11.21 0.40
C LEU A 486 -55.68 12.43 -0.14
N GLY A 487 -55.23 12.26 -1.39
CA GLY A 487 -54.53 13.23 -2.22
C GLY A 487 -53.66 12.52 -3.23
#